data_AF-A0AB34GM31-F1
#
_entry.id   AF-A0AB34GM31-F1
#
_cell.length_a   1.000
_cell.length_b   1.000
_cell.length_c   1.000
_cell.angle_alpha   90.00
_cell.angle_beta   90.00
_cell.angle_gamma   90.00
#
_symmetry.space_group_name_H-M   'P 1'
#
loop_
_entity.id
_entity.type
_entity.pdbx_description
1 polymer ?
#
loop_
_entity_poly.entity_id
_entity_poly.type
_entity_poly.pdbx_seq_one_letter_code
_entity_poly.pdbx_strand_id
1 'polypeptide(L)'
;MIFCCFLAKMAASDAVLKRLEQKGAEADQIIEYLKQQVALLKEKAILQATLREEKKLRVENAKLKKEIEELKQELIKAEIQNGVKQIPFPSGIPLQADSAVSENVIQSIPITAICSGAKEQIKGGGGEEEKKMKEKIEKKGEKKEKKQQPAGGSADSKPIDVSCLDLRIGCIITARKHPDADSLYVEEVDVGETVLRTVVSGLVNHVPLEQMQNRMVILLCNLKPAKMRGVVSQAMVMCASSPEKVEILAPPNGSVPGDRITFDAFPGEPDKELNPKKKIWEQIQPDLYTNDECVATYKGAPFEVKGKGVCRAQTMANSGIK
;
A
#
# COMPACT_ATOMS: atom_id res chain seq x y z
N MET A 1 0.40 -75.14 12.34
CA MET A 1 -0.62 -74.28 12.99
C MET A 1 -0.12 -72.88 13.38
N ILE A 2 1.08 -72.74 13.96
CA ILE A 2 1.58 -71.45 14.50
C ILE A 2 1.72 -70.35 13.43
N PHE A 3 2.22 -70.68 12.24
CA PHE A 3 2.39 -69.74 11.14
C PHE A 3 1.06 -69.16 10.61
N CYS A 4 0.01 -69.99 10.59
CA CYS A 4 -1.32 -69.59 10.11
C CYS A 4 -1.98 -68.58 11.07
N CYS A 5 -1.80 -68.78 12.39
CA CYS A 5 -2.28 -67.85 13.41
C CYS A 5 -1.56 -66.49 13.38
N PHE A 6 -0.28 -66.47 13.00
CA PHE A 6 0.51 -65.23 12.92
C PHE A 6 0.09 -64.37 11.71
N LEU A 7 -0.10 -65.01 10.55
CA LEU A 7 -0.63 -64.38 9.33
C LEU A 7 -2.05 -63.82 9.55
N ALA A 8 -2.92 -64.57 10.23
CA ALA A 8 -4.27 -64.10 10.55
C ALA A 8 -4.27 -62.87 11.48
N LYS A 9 -3.34 -62.82 12.46
CA LYS A 9 -3.17 -61.67 13.35
C LYS A 9 -2.70 -60.42 12.60
N MET A 10 -1.73 -60.57 11.69
CA MET A 10 -1.23 -59.45 10.88
C MET A 10 -2.30 -58.90 9.92
N ALA A 11 -3.10 -59.77 9.28
CA ALA A 11 -4.19 -59.34 8.41
C ALA A 11 -5.30 -58.59 9.19
N ALA A 12 -5.59 -59.02 10.43
CA ALA A 12 -6.54 -58.30 11.29
C ALA A 12 -6.01 -56.92 11.72
N SER A 13 -4.71 -56.78 11.98
CA SER A 13 -4.07 -55.51 12.29
C SER A 13 -4.09 -54.54 11.10
N ASP A 14 -3.87 -55.02 9.88
CA ASP A 14 -3.94 -54.22 8.65
C ASP A 14 -5.37 -53.71 8.37
N ALA A 15 -6.39 -54.53 8.63
CA ALA A 15 -7.79 -54.14 8.50
C ALA A 15 -8.21 -53.05 9.52
N VAL A 16 -7.65 -53.08 10.73
CA VAL A 16 -7.87 -52.04 11.74
C VAL A 16 -7.20 -50.73 11.34
N LEU A 17 -5.98 -50.79 10.79
CA LEU A 17 -5.25 -49.62 10.32
C LEU A 17 -6.00 -48.92 9.17
N LYS A 18 -6.47 -49.68 8.17
CA LYS A 18 -7.27 -49.13 7.05
C LYS A 18 -8.56 -48.45 7.53
N ARG A 19 -9.24 -49.00 8.54
CA ARG A 19 -10.44 -48.36 9.13
C ARG A 19 -10.11 -47.07 9.87
N LEU A 20 -8.94 -46.99 10.51
CA LEU A 20 -8.48 -45.77 11.18
C LEU A 20 -8.09 -44.69 10.16
N GLU A 21 -7.40 -45.06 9.09
CA GLU A 21 -7.06 -44.17 7.98
C GLU A 21 -8.32 -43.63 7.29
N GLN A 22 -9.31 -44.49 7.04
CA GLN A 22 -10.59 -44.08 6.46
C GLN A 22 -11.33 -43.08 7.36
N LYS A 23 -11.41 -43.35 8.66
CA LYS A 23 -12.03 -42.41 9.62
C LYS A 23 -11.25 -41.09 9.73
N GLY A 24 -9.92 -41.13 9.61
CA GLY A 24 -9.08 -39.93 9.52
C GLY A 24 -9.42 -39.09 8.29
N ALA A 25 -9.52 -39.73 7.12
CA ALA A 25 -9.90 -39.06 5.88
C ALA A 25 -11.31 -38.46 5.92
N GLU A 26 -12.29 -39.18 6.48
CA GLU A 26 -13.66 -38.68 6.69
C GLU A 26 -13.68 -37.48 7.64
N ALA A 27 -12.89 -37.52 8.73
CA ALA A 27 -12.75 -36.40 9.65
C ALA A 27 -12.11 -35.18 8.98
N ASP A 28 -11.08 -35.38 8.16
CA ASP A 28 -10.43 -34.30 7.40
C ASP A 28 -11.39 -33.64 6.41
N GLN A 29 -12.23 -34.42 5.72
CA GLN A 29 -13.28 -33.88 4.84
C GLN A 29 -14.30 -33.03 5.60
N ILE A 30 -14.74 -33.49 6.79
CA ILE A 30 -15.65 -32.72 7.64
C ILE A 30 -14.99 -31.42 8.11
N ILE A 31 -13.72 -31.46 8.51
CA ILE A 31 -12.96 -30.28 8.93
C ILE A 31 -12.85 -29.28 7.78
N GLU A 32 -12.56 -29.74 6.57
CA GLU A 32 -12.47 -28.88 5.39
C GLU A 32 -13.81 -28.23 5.04
N TYR A 33 -14.90 -29.00 5.08
CA TYR A 33 -16.25 -28.48 4.88
C TYR A 33 -16.62 -27.40 5.92
N LEU A 34 -16.35 -27.65 7.20
CA LEU A 34 -16.60 -26.67 8.27
C LEU A 34 -15.74 -25.42 8.10
N LYS A 35 -14.48 -25.55 7.68
CA LYS A 35 -13.60 -24.40 7.37
C LYS A 35 -14.19 -23.55 6.25
N GLN A 36 -14.68 -24.16 5.18
CA GLN A 36 -15.35 -23.45 4.08
C GLN A 36 -16.62 -22.75 4.56
N GLN A 37 -17.43 -23.40 5.38
CA GLN A 37 -18.66 -22.81 5.93
C GLN A 37 -18.37 -21.61 6.84
N VAL A 38 -17.32 -21.69 7.68
CA VAL A 38 -16.88 -20.57 8.52
C VAL A 38 -16.34 -19.42 7.66
N ALA A 39 -15.61 -19.70 6.58
CA ALA A 39 -15.12 -18.67 5.67
C ALA A 39 -16.28 -17.91 5.01
N LEU A 40 -17.29 -18.63 4.50
CA LEU A 40 -18.48 -18.03 3.91
C LEU A 40 -19.29 -17.19 4.91
N LEU A 41 -19.41 -17.65 6.16
CA LEU A 41 -20.09 -16.88 7.21
C LEU A 41 -19.34 -15.59 7.55
N LYS A 42 -18.00 -15.63 7.60
CA LYS A 42 -17.16 -14.44 7.81
C LYS A 42 -17.31 -13.45 6.66
N GLU A 43 -17.24 -13.92 5.42
CA GLU A 43 -17.42 -13.08 4.22
C GLU A 43 -18.81 -12.43 4.21
N LYS A 44 -19.87 -13.20 4.49
CA LYS A 44 -21.23 -12.68 4.60
C LYS A 44 -21.37 -11.62 5.70
N ALA A 45 -20.72 -11.80 6.84
CA ALA A 45 -20.73 -10.82 7.93
C ALA A 45 -20.04 -9.51 7.53
N ILE A 46 -18.90 -9.59 6.84
CA ILE A 46 -18.16 -8.43 6.33
C ILE A 46 -19.00 -7.68 5.28
N LEU A 47 -19.60 -8.40 4.32
CA LEU A 47 -20.48 -7.82 3.32
C LEU A 47 -21.72 -7.16 3.95
N GLN A 48 -22.28 -7.77 4.99
CA GLN A 48 -23.42 -7.17 5.69
C GLN A 48 -23.03 -5.92 6.48
N ALA A 49 -21.84 -5.89 7.09
CA ALA A 49 -21.33 -4.72 7.81
C ALA A 49 -21.07 -3.55 6.85
N THR A 50 -20.36 -3.81 5.75
CA THR A 50 -20.06 -2.81 4.71
C THR A 50 -21.34 -2.25 4.07
N LEU A 51 -22.33 -3.10 3.76
CA LEU A 51 -23.62 -2.65 3.22
C LEU A 51 -24.39 -1.73 4.20
N ARG A 52 -24.33 -2.00 5.52
CA ARG A 52 -24.97 -1.15 6.53
C ARG A 52 -24.30 0.21 6.60
N GLU A 53 -22.97 0.24 6.56
CA GLU A 53 -22.19 1.47 6.56
C GLU A 53 -22.44 2.30 5.29
N GLU A 54 -22.44 1.66 4.11
CA GLU A 54 -22.77 2.31 2.84
C GLU A 54 -24.17 2.94 2.86
N LYS A 55 -25.17 2.23 3.43
CA LYS A 55 -26.52 2.78 3.60
C LYS A 55 -26.54 3.98 4.56
N LYS A 56 -25.80 3.92 5.67
CA LYS A 56 -25.69 5.03 6.62
C LYS A 56 -25.07 6.26 5.94
N LEU A 57 -23.96 6.08 5.25
CA LEU A 57 -23.27 7.14 4.50
C LEU A 57 -24.14 7.72 3.39
N ARG A 58 -24.94 6.91 2.69
CA ARG A 58 -25.90 7.43 1.69
C ARG A 58 -26.95 8.35 2.31
N VAL A 59 -27.51 7.98 3.47
CA VAL A 59 -28.49 8.80 4.18
C VAL A 59 -27.86 10.11 4.67
N GLU A 60 -26.66 10.04 5.23
CA GLU A 60 -25.92 11.21 5.69
C GLU A 60 -25.56 12.15 4.54
N ASN A 61 -25.04 11.62 3.44
CA ASN A 61 -24.76 12.40 2.23
C ASN A 61 -26.03 13.05 1.65
N ALA A 62 -27.18 12.38 1.70
CA ALA A 62 -28.45 12.96 1.28
C ALA A 62 -28.89 14.11 2.20
N LYS A 63 -28.69 13.96 3.52
CA LYS A 63 -28.98 15.02 4.50
C LYS A 63 -28.06 16.23 4.30
N LEU A 64 -26.76 16.00 4.20
CA LEU A 64 -25.77 17.07 3.96
C LEU A 64 -26.04 17.80 2.65
N LYS A 65 -26.43 17.10 1.58
CA LYS A 65 -26.84 17.73 0.32
C LYS A 65 -28.05 18.65 0.49
N LYS A 66 -29.05 18.24 1.28
CA LYS A 66 -30.22 19.06 1.59
C LYS A 66 -29.84 20.31 2.40
N GLU A 67 -28.99 20.14 3.40
CA GLU A 67 -28.49 21.23 4.25
C GLU A 67 -27.65 22.23 3.45
N ILE A 68 -26.77 21.75 2.55
CA ILE A 68 -26.03 22.61 1.61
C ILE A 68 -26.99 23.40 0.73
N GLU A 69 -28.05 22.78 0.22
CA GLU A 69 -29.03 23.46 -0.63
C GLU A 69 -29.84 24.51 0.15
N GLU A 70 -30.21 24.21 1.39
CA GLU A 70 -30.87 25.15 2.30
C GLU A 70 -29.97 26.35 2.62
N LEU A 71 -28.70 26.10 2.98
CA LEU A 71 -27.72 27.16 3.26
C LEU A 71 -27.41 28.00 2.02
N LYS A 72 -27.34 27.40 0.84
CA LYS A 72 -27.21 28.14 -0.43
C LYS A 72 -28.39 29.06 -0.66
N GLN A 73 -29.62 28.57 -0.46
CA GLN A 73 -30.82 29.40 -0.60
C GLN A 73 -30.87 30.54 0.43
N GLU A 74 -30.42 30.28 1.65
CA GLU A 74 -30.32 31.30 2.69
C GLU A 74 -29.27 32.36 2.36
N LEU A 75 -28.09 31.94 1.89
CA LEU A 75 -27.05 32.84 1.41
C LEU A 75 -27.55 33.72 0.26
N ILE A 76 -28.21 33.11 -0.72
CA ILE A 76 -28.84 33.82 -1.86
C ILE A 76 -29.84 34.88 -1.37
N LYS A 77 -30.69 34.55 -0.39
CA LYS A 77 -31.66 35.51 0.18
C LYS A 77 -30.95 36.66 0.89
N ALA A 78 -29.90 36.37 1.66
CA ALA A 78 -29.11 37.38 2.36
C ALA A 78 -28.36 38.30 1.37
N GLU A 79 -27.82 37.75 0.29
CA GLU A 79 -27.16 38.51 -0.78
C GLU A 79 -28.13 39.46 -1.48
N ILE A 80 -29.35 39.00 -1.80
CA ILE A 80 -30.39 39.84 -2.39
C ILE A 80 -30.83 40.95 -1.43
N GLN A 81 -31.00 40.65 -0.13
CA GLN A 81 -31.31 41.68 0.88
C GLN A 81 -30.22 42.74 1.01
N ASN A 82 -28.97 42.36 0.84
CA ASN A 82 -27.82 43.27 0.86
C ASN A 82 -27.56 43.97 -0.49
N GLY A 83 -28.45 43.82 -1.48
CA GLY A 83 -28.41 44.55 -2.75
C GLY A 83 -27.45 43.98 -3.80
N VAL A 84 -26.98 42.74 -3.63
CA VAL A 84 -26.11 42.05 -4.61
C VAL A 84 -26.97 41.52 -5.76
N LYS A 85 -26.68 41.93 -7.00
CA LYS A 85 -27.37 41.43 -8.20
C LYS A 85 -26.89 40.00 -8.51
N GLN A 86 -27.80 39.04 -8.47
CA GLN A 86 -27.49 37.68 -8.88
C GLN A 86 -27.41 37.56 -10.40
N ILE A 87 -26.34 36.91 -10.88
CA ILE A 87 -26.19 36.53 -12.28
C ILE A 87 -26.63 35.07 -12.38
N PRO A 88 -27.64 34.73 -13.21
CA PRO A 88 -28.04 33.35 -13.41
C PRO A 88 -26.87 32.56 -13.98
N PHE A 89 -26.51 31.46 -13.32
CA PHE A 89 -25.54 30.52 -13.86
C PHE A 89 -26.21 29.77 -15.02
N PRO A 90 -25.64 29.76 -16.24
CA PRO A 90 -26.20 28.99 -17.35
C PRO A 90 -25.99 27.50 -17.07
N SER A 91 -26.98 26.85 -16.46
CA SER A 91 -27.07 25.40 -16.42
C SER A 91 -27.53 24.91 -17.79
N GLY A 92 -26.67 24.17 -18.49
CA GLY A 92 -27.04 23.45 -19.70
C GLY A 92 -28.19 22.47 -19.44
N ILE A 93 -29.22 22.60 -20.27
CA ILE A 93 -30.18 21.59 -20.76
C ILE A 93 -30.38 20.33 -19.86
N PRO A 94 -31.56 20.16 -19.25
CA PRO A 94 -31.96 18.90 -18.63
C PRO A 94 -32.45 17.90 -19.69
N LEU A 95 -31.78 16.75 -19.82
CA LEU A 95 -32.41 15.55 -20.38
C LEU A 95 -33.17 14.86 -19.24
N GLN A 96 -34.50 14.86 -19.34
CA GLN A 96 -35.45 14.25 -18.42
C GLN A 96 -35.22 12.74 -18.31
N ALA A 97 -35.07 12.26 -17.09
CA ALA A 97 -35.42 10.90 -16.72
C ALA A 97 -36.80 10.97 -16.05
N ASP A 98 -37.82 10.47 -16.72
CA ASP A 98 -39.12 10.16 -16.12
C ASP A 98 -39.44 8.67 -16.29
N SER A 99 -40.15 8.17 -15.28
CA SER A 99 -40.34 6.76 -14.94
C SER A 99 -41.53 6.11 -15.66
N ALA A 100 -41.48 4.78 -15.84
CA ALA A 100 -42.58 3.79 -15.64
C ALA A 100 -42.73 2.72 -16.77
N VAL A 101 -42.41 1.46 -16.39
CA VAL A 101 -43.03 0.15 -16.75
C VAL A 101 -43.66 -0.07 -18.14
N SER A 102 -43.14 -1.04 -18.93
CA SER A 102 -43.54 -2.47 -18.94
C SER A 102 -43.20 -3.18 -20.27
N GLU A 103 -42.78 -4.44 -20.14
CA GLU A 103 -42.93 -5.59 -21.06
C GLU A 103 -42.54 -5.56 -22.55
N ASN A 104 -41.65 -6.51 -22.88
CA ASN A 104 -41.70 -7.43 -24.02
C ASN A 104 -41.47 -6.88 -25.44
N VAL A 105 -40.37 -7.30 -26.08
CA VAL A 105 -40.31 -8.47 -26.99
C VAL A 105 -39.10 -8.38 -27.94
N ILE A 106 -38.24 -9.40 -27.83
CA ILE A 106 -37.55 -10.20 -28.88
C ILE A 106 -36.86 -9.38 -30.00
N GLN A 107 -35.54 -9.49 -30.20
CA GLN A 107 -34.87 -10.51 -31.03
C GLN A 107 -33.41 -10.08 -31.18
N SER A 108 -32.38 -10.90 -31.33
CA SER A 108 -32.13 -12.33 -31.12
C SER A 108 -30.68 -12.55 -31.58
N ILE A 109 -29.80 -12.97 -30.65
CA ILE A 109 -28.80 -14.06 -30.72
C ILE A 109 -27.81 -14.13 -31.94
N PRO A 110 -26.77 -14.97 -31.92
CA PRO A 110 -25.61 -15.18 -31.03
C PRO A 110 -24.25 -15.03 -31.76
N ILE A 111 -23.12 -15.04 -31.04
CA ILE A 111 -22.13 -16.15 -31.13
C ILE A 111 -21.58 -16.41 -29.72
N THR A 112 -22.21 -17.38 -29.05
CA THR A 112 -21.65 -18.52 -28.29
C THR A 112 -20.12 -18.54 -28.07
N ALA A 113 -19.63 -18.56 -26.83
CA ALA A 113 -19.45 -19.75 -25.96
C ALA A 113 -18.26 -20.62 -26.44
N ILE A 114 -17.31 -21.04 -25.60
CA ILE A 114 -17.43 -22.04 -24.53
C ILE A 114 -16.09 -22.02 -23.76
N CYS A 115 -16.11 -21.83 -22.43
CA CYS A 115 -15.79 -22.80 -21.35
C CYS A 115 -14.34 -23.33 -21.37
N SER A 116 -13.68 -23.71 -20.28
CA SER A 116 -13.97 -23.97 -18.86
C SER A 116 -12.57 -24.18 -18.25
N GLY A 117 -12.24 -23.65 -17.09
CA GLY A 117 -12.46 -24.36 -15.84
C GLY A 117 -11.22 -25.16 -15.42
N ALA A 118 -10.57 -24.74 -14.34
CA ALA A 118 -9.86 -25.64 -13.43
C ALA A 118 -9.75 -24.95 -12.06
N LYS A 119 -10.15 -25.69 -11.04
CA LYS A 119 -10.22 -25.35 -9.63
C LYS A 119 -8.95 -25.89 -8.93
N GLU A 120 -8.83 -25.55 -7.65
CA GLU A 120 -8.03 -26.21 -6.59
C GLU A 120 -6.61 -25.66 -6.33
N GLN A 121 -6.40 -24.96 -5.20
CA GLN A 121 -6.11 -25.45 -3.82
C GLN A 121 -4.57 -25.68 -3.63
N ILE A 122 -3.86 -25.55 -2.50
CA ILE A 122 -4.06 -25.24 -1.07
C ILE A 122 -2.62 -25.23 -0.43
N LYS A 123 -2.51 -24.77 0.84
CA LYS A 123 -1.47 -25.02 1.89
C LYS A 123 -0.18 -24.18 1.81
N GLY A 124 0.40 -23.65 2.90
CA GLY A 124 0.10 -23.76 4.34
C GLY A 124 1.36 -24.14 5.16
N GLY A 125 1.68 -23.35 6.20
CA GLY A 125 2.54 -23.68 7.38
C GLY A 125 4.05 -23.83 7.14
N GLY A 126 4.99 -23.53 8.05
CA GLY A 126 4.99 -23.19 9.48
C GLY A 126 6.18 -23.86 10.20
N GLY A 127 6.92 -23.13 11.05
CA GLY A 127 7.90 -23.61 12.08
C GLY A 127 9.27 -24.10 11.56
N GLU A 128 10.40 -24.10 12.28
CA GLU A 128 10.81 -23.69 13.64
C GLU A 128 12.37 -23.72 13.70
N GLU A 129 12.94 -22.82 14.51
CA GLU A 129 14.08 -22.97 15.45
C GLU A 129 15.55 -23.38 15.09
N GLU A 130 16.46 -22.60 15.74
CA GLU A 130 17.83 -22.86 16.23
C GLU A 130 18.96 -23.23 15.23
N LYS A 131 20.21 -22.73 15.29
CA LYS A 131 21.08 -22.54 16.47
C LYS A 131 22.38 -21.76 16.11
N LYS A 132 22.77 -20.86 17.02
CA LYS A 132 24.13 -20.43 17.45
C LYS A 132 25.11 -19.71 16.51
N MET A 133 25.38 -18.47 16.94
CA MET A 133 26.66 -17.76 16.88
C MET A 133 27.51 -18.03 18.14
N LYS A 134 28.86 -18.05 17.97
CA LYS A 134 30.01 -17.78 18.90
C LYS A 134 31.16 -18.75 18.52
N GLU A 135 32.45 -18.43 18.40
CA GLU A 135 33.34 -17.35 18.87
C GLU A 135 34.57 -17.34 17.91
N LYS A 136 35.10 -16.19 17.44
CA LYS A 136 36.16 -15.35 18.05
C LYS A 136 37.58 -15.96 17.98
N ILE A 137 38.50 -15.27 17.29
CA ILE A 137 39.82 -14.76 17.78
C ILE A 137 40.80 -14.49 16.61
N GLU A 138 41.06 -13.19 16.41
CA GLU A 138 42.32 -12.47 16.18
C GLU A 138 43.58 -13.14 15.60
N LYS A 139 44.18 -12.45 14.60
CA LYS A 139 45.60 -12.03 14.52
C LYS A 139 45.71 -11.05 13.33
N LYS A 140 45.89 -9.74 13.51
CA LYS A 140 47.09 -8.94 13.90
C LYS A 140 48.21 -8.94 12.84
N GLY A 141 48.50 -7.75 12.30
CA GLY A 141 49.74 -7.35 11.58
C GLY A 141 49.82 -7.87 10.14
N GLU A 142 50.29 -7.17 9.12
CA GLU A 142 51.19 -6.03 9.04
C GLU A 142 51.00 -5.25 7.73
N LYS A 143 51.45 -4.00 7.78
CA LYS A 143 51.54 -2.98 6.75
C LYS A 143 52.64 -3.34 5.74
N LYS A 144 52.38 -3.29 4.43
CA LYS A 144 53.43 -3.12 3.42
C LYS A 144 52.96 -2.19 2.30
N GLU A 145 53.71 -1.10 2.13
CA GLU A 145 53.48 -0.04 1.17
C GLU A 145 53.74 -0.45 -0.28
N LYS A 146 52.92 0.15 -1.15
CA LYS A 146 53.14 0.62 -2.54
C LYS A 146 54.08 -0.18 -3.47
N LYS A 147 53.48 -0.65 -4.57
CA LYS A 147 54.00 -0.43 -5.93
C LYS A 147 52.86 -0.02 -6.87
N GLN A 148 53.10 1.03 -7.66
CA GLN A 148 52.17 1.66 -8.58
C GLN A 148 52.10 0.93 -9.94
N GLN A 149 50.86 0.67 -10.41
CA GLN A 149 50.25 0.83 -11.75
C GLN A 149 50.89 0.19 -13.02
N PRO A 150 50.13 -0.03 -14.14
CA PRO A 150 48.82 0.55 -14.50
C PRO A 150 47.74 -0.39 -15.12
N ALA A 151 46.55 0.21 -15.28
CA ALA A 151 45.49 -0.04 -16.28
C ALA A 151 44.62 -1.32 -16.21
N GLY A 152 43.35 -1.09 -15.85
CA GLY A 152 42.21 -1.99 -16.04
C GLY A 152 40.94 -1.37 -15.46
N GLY A 153 40.42 -0.33 -16.12
CA GLY A 153 39.24 0.40 -15.66
C GLY A 153 37.92 -0.35 -15.92
N SER A 154 36.98 -0.21 -14.98
CA SER A 154 35.54 -0.32 -15.25
C SER A 154 34.76 0.50 -14.22
N ALA A 155 34.29 1.67 -14.66
CA ALA A 155 33.15 2.46 -14.23
C ALA A 155 32.52 2.18 -12.85
N ASP A 156 32.79 3.04 -11.85
CA ASP A 156 31.85 3.27 -10.74
C ASP A 156 32.07 4.66 -10.13
N SER A 157 31.88 5.71 -10.94
CA SER A 157 31.81 7.10 -10.47
C SER A 157 30.51 7.73 -10.95
N LYS A 158 29.37 7.06 -10.68
CA LYS A 158 28.08 7.72 -10.79
C LYS A 158 28.01 8.77 -9.67
N PRO A 159 27.71 10.04 -9.95
CA PRO A 159 27.52 11.03 -8.90
C PRO A 159 26.41 10.55 -7.95
N ILE A 160 26.64 10.66 -6.64
CA ILE A 160 25.63 10.34 -5.63
C ILE A 160 24.74 11.56 -5.52
N ASP A 161 23.60 11.50 -6.19
CA ASP A 161 22.57 12.54 -6.18
C ASP A 161 21.17 11.91 -6.12
N VAL A 162 20.14 12.75 -6.13
CA VAL A 162 18.75 12.34 -6.01
C VAL A 162 18.29 11.38 -7.12
N SER A 163 18.98 11.32 -8.26
CA SER A 163 18.64 10.42 -9.37
C SER A 163 18.83 8.93 -9.00
N CYS A 164 19.62 8.63 -7.97
CA CYS A 164 19.76 7.29 -7.42
C CYS A 164 18.50 6.81 -6.68
N LEU A 165 17.62 7.72 -6.22
CA LEU A 165 16.44 7.39 -5.44
C LEU A 165 15.24 7.07 -6.35
N ASP A 166 14.53 5.98 -6.06
CA ASP A 166 13.27 5.65 -6.74
C ASP A 166 12.10 6.26 -5.97
N LEU A 167 11.76 7.50 -6.31
CA LEU A 167 10.65 8.23 -5.73
C LEU A 167 9.41 8.11 -6.60
N ARG A 168 8.32 7.55 -6.05
CA ARG A 168 7.06 7.36 -6.77
C ARG A 168 5.87 7.85 -5.99
N ILE A 169 4.82 8.21 -6.71
CA ILE A 169 3.51 8.45 -6.13
C ILE A 169 2.87 7.11 -5.77
N GLY A 170 2.26 7.05 -4.58
CA GLY A 170 1.42 5.94 -4.18
C GLY A 170 0.09 6.39 -3.57
N CYS A 171 -0.86 5.47 -3.52
CA CYS A 171 -2.14 5.65 -2.85
C CYS A 171 -2.25 4.65 -1.69
N ILE A 172 -2.43 5.16 -0.47
CA ILE A 172 -2.66 4.31 0.71
C ILE A 172 -4.07 3.74 0.60
N ILE A 173 -4.18 2.45 0.28
CA ILE A 173 -5.48 1.77 0.11
C ILE A 173 -6.09 1.48 1.48
N THR A 174 -5.27 0.96 2.40
CA THR A 174 -5.70 0.72 3.78
C THR A 174 -4.59 1.12 4.73
N ALA A 175 -4.95 1.77 5.82
CA ALA A 175 -4.07 1.99 6.97
C ALA A 175 -4.70 1.35 8.22
N ARG A 176 -3.87 0.75 9.08
CA ARG A 176 -4.27 0.19 10.37
C ARG A 176 -3.18 0.40 11.41
N LYS A 177 -3.54 0.47 12.70
CA LYS A 177 -2.54 0.49 13.77
C LYS A 177 -1.73 -0.81 13.78
N HIS A 178 -0.43 -0.70 14.03
CA HIS A 178 0.42 -1.87 14.15
C HIS A 178 0.03 -2.69 15.39
N PRO A 179 -0.11 -4.02 15.30
CA PRO A 179 -0.58 -4.85 16.41
C PRO A 179 0.34 -4.81 17.64
N ASP A 180 1.65 -4.77 17.40
CA ASP A 180 2.67 -4.79 18.44
C ASP A 180 3.36 -3.43 18.69
N ALA A 181 2.83 -2.33 18.15
CA ALA A 181 3.45 -1.01 18.28
C ALA A 181 2.44 0.15 18.20
N ASP A 182 2.29 0.90 19.30
CA ASP A 182 1.30 1.97 19.39
C ASP A 182 1.63 3.21 18.56
N SER A 183 2.91 3.42 18.22
CA SER A 183 3.39 4.57 17.46
C SER A 183 3.45 4.35 15.95
N LEU A 184 3.14 3.14 15.47
CA LEU A 184 3.29 2.75 14.08
C LEU A 184 1.93 2.44 13.43
N TYR A 185 1.80 2.84 12.18
CA TYR A 185 0.78 2.35 11.27
C TYR A 185 1.37 1.30 10.33
N VAL A 186 0.50 0.40 9.85
CA VAL A 186 0.76 -0.53 8.77
C VAL A 186 -0.17 -0.14 7.63
N GLU A 187 0.42 0.28 6.52
CA GLU A 187 -0.27 0.69 5.32
C GLU A 187 -0.10 -0.33 4.19
N GLU A 188 -1.17 -0.60 3.45
CA GLU A 188 -1.07 -1.25 2.13
C GLU A 188 -1.18 -0.16 1.07
N VAL A 189 -0.11 0.03 0.29
CA VAL A 189 0.03 1.16 -0.63
C VAL A 189 0.14 0.67 -2.07
N ASP A 190 -0.70 1.23 -2.94
CA ASP A 190 -0.58 1.05 -4.38
C ASP A 190 0.46 2.01 -4.94
N VAL A 191 1.46 1.48 -5.65
CA VAL A 191 2.55 2.22 -6.32
C VAL A 191 2.55 1.99 -7.83
N GLY A 192 1.42 1.60 -8.42
CA GLY A 192 1.31 1.27 -9.83
C GLY A 192 1.97 -0.08 -10.19
N GLU A 193 2.19 -0.93 -9.19
CA GLU A 193 2.69 -2.29 -9.35
C GLU A 193 1.53 -3.29 -9.25
N THR A 194 1.73 -4.54 -9.70
CA THR A 194 0.67 -5.56 -9.65
C THR A 194 0.29 -5.97 -8.22
N VAL A 195 1.18 -5.73 -7.27
CA VAL A 195 1.01 -6.10 -5.85
C VAL A 195 1.17 -4.83 -5.01
N LEU A 196 0.27 -4.66 -4.03
CA LEU A 196 0.36 -3.58 -3.05
C LEU A 196 1.60 -3.78 -2.18
N ARG A 197 2.27 -2.68 -1.84
CA ARG A 197 3.41 -2.70 -0.93
C ARG A 197 2.96 -2.47 0.49
N THR A 198 3.49 -3.27 1.40
CA THR A 198 3.30 -3.03 2.84
C THR A 198 4.31 -1.99 3.30
N VAL A 199 3.82 -0.92 3.93
CA VAL A 199 4.61 0.18 4.48
C VAL A 199 4.31 0.29 5.98
N VAL A 200 5.34 0.61 6.76
CA VAL A 200 5.21 0.82 8.20
C VAL A 200 5.67 2.24 8.52
N SER A 201 4.75 3.09 8.93
CA SER A 201 5.02 4.51 9.15
C SER A 201 4.80 4.94 10.60
N GLY A 202 5.72 5.74 11.15
CA GLY A 202 5.65 6.26 12.52
C GLY A 202 4.78 7.51 12.66
N LEU A 203 3.56 7.49 12.11
CA LEU A 203 2.72 8.69 11.95
C LEU A 203 1.54 8.78 12.92
N VAL A 204 1.39 7.83 13.85
CA VAL A 204 0.22 7.75 14.75
C VAL A 204 -0.01 9.02 15.57
N ASN A 205 1.06 9.69 16.00
CA ASN A 205 0.98 10.92 16.80
C ASN A 205 0.79 12.19 15.97
N HIS A 206 0.91 12.10 14.63
CA HIS A 206 0.95 13.26 13.75
C HIS A 206 -0.24 13.32 12.78
N VAL A 207 -0.69 12.16 12.30
CA VAL A 207 -1.77 12.07 11.32
C VAL A 207 -2.82 11.08 11.84
N PRO A 208 -4.08 11.49 11.99
CA PRO A 208 -5.13 10.57 12.42
C PRO A 208 -5.40 9.51 11.35
N LEU A 209 -5.83 8.32 11.79
CA LEU A 209 -6.05 7.16 10.93
C LEU A 209 -7.01 7.45 9.76
N GLU A 210 -8.03 8.27 9.99
CA GLU A 210 -9.02 8.66 8.97
C GLU A 210 -8.38 9.43 7.80
N GLN A 211 -7.37 10.25 8.09
CA GLN A 211 -6.64 11.01 7.07
C GLN A 211 -5.57 10.16 6.36
N MET A 212 -5.30 8.94 6.82
CA MET A 212 -4.37 8.02 6.15
C MET A 212 -5.09 7.20 5.07
N GLN A 213 -6.39 6.98 5.19
CA GLN A 213 -7.16 6.18 4.23
C GLN A 213 -7.27 6.90 2.88
N ASN A 214 -7.04 6.17 1.79
CA ASN A 214 -7.12 6.68 0.41
C ASN A 214 -6.29 7.94 0.16
N ARG A 215 -5.18 8.11 0.90
CA ARG A 215 -4.32 9.27 0.79
C ARG A 215 -3.24 9.05 -0.25
N MET A 216 -3.08 10.04 -1.14
CA MET A 216 -1.97 10.11 -2.08
C MET A 216 -0.70 10.57 -1.36
N VAL A 217 0.39 9.86 -1.57
CA VAL A 217 1.68 10.07 -0.89
C VAL A 217 2.85 9.91 -1.87
N ILE A 218 4.02 10.42 -1.49
CA ILE A 218 5.29 10.12 -2.16
C ILE A 218 6.00 9.03 -1.36
N LEU A 219 6.49 8.02 -2.05
CA LEU A 219 7.20 6.88 -1.48
C LEU A 219 8.61 6.77 -2.03
N LEU A 220 9.54 6.40 -1.15
CA LEU A 220 10.86 5.90 -1.54
C LEU A 220 10.83 4.38 -1.66
N CYS A 221 10.96 3.89 -2.90
CA CYS A 221 10.63 2.52 -3.29
C CYS A 221 11.84 1.59 -3.46
N ASN A 222 13.07 2.11 -3.52
CA ASN A 222 14.28 1.31 -3.73
C ASN A 222 15.16 1.17 -2.48
N LEU A 223 14.63 1.46 -1.29
CA LEU A 223 15.29 1.08 -0.05
C LEU A 223 15.25 -0.43 0.15
N LYS A 224 16.28 -0.96 0.82
CA LYS A 224 16.27 -2.35 1.26
C LYS A 224 15.10 -2.56 2.25
N PRO A 225 14.21 -3.54 2.03
CA PRO A 225 13.11 -3.79 2.94
C PRO A 225 13.60 -4.06 4.37
N ALA A 226 12.95 -3.42 5.35
CA ALA A 226 13.34 -3.47 6.74
C ALA A 226 12.21 -4.02 7.61
N LYS A 227 12.55 -4.87 8.59
CA LYS A 227 11.58 -5.38 9.57
C LYS A 227 11.40 -4.38 10.70
N MET A 228 10.16 -3.95 10.91
CA MET A 228 9.75 -3.10 12.02
C MET A 228 8.74 -3.88 12.85
N ARG A 229 9.15 -4.31 14.06
CA ARG A 229 8.28 -5.03 15.01
C ARG A 229 7.56 -6.25 14.42
N GLY A 230 8.20 -6.96 13.48
CA GLY A 230 7.68 -8.19 12.87
C GLY A 230 7.09 -8.00 11.46
N VAL A 231 6.70 -6.78 11.10
CA VAL A 231 6.19 -6.45 9.75
C VAL A 231 7.33 -5.94 8.88
N VAL A 232 7.39 -6.38 7.61
CA VAL A 232 8.40 -5.91 6.64
C VAL A 232 7.86 -4.67 5.94
N SER A 233 8.53 -3.52 6.13
CA SER A 233 8.27 -2.31 5.35
C SER A 233 9.06 -2.36 4.04
N GLN A 234 8.37 -2.23 2.91
CA GLN A 234 8.92 -2.31 1.55
C GLN A 234 9.13 -0.95 0.88
N ALA A 235 8.67 0.12 1.52
CA ALA A 235 8.89 1.50 1.11
C ALA A 235 8.87 2.42 2.34
N MET A 236 9.09 3.70 2.12
CA MET A 236 9.04 4.74 3.16
C MET A 236 8.25 5.94 2.65
N VAL A 237 7.29 6.44 3.44
CA VAL A 237 6.51 7.64 3.13
C VAL A 237 7.35 8.89 3.36
N MET A 238 7.47 9.72 2.33
CA MET A 238 8.25 10.97 2.40
C MET A 238 7.46 12.05 3.15
N CYS A 239 8.08 12.60 4.20
CA CYS A 239 7.45 13.60 5.06
C CYS A 239 8.36 14.81 5.26
N ALA A 240 7.77 16.00 5.33
CA ALA A 240 8.43 17.15 5.94
C ALA A 240 8.45 16.95 7.46
N SER A 241 9.61 17.13 8.09
CA SER A 241 9.79 16.88 9.51
C SER A 241 10.59 17.99 10.20
N SER A 242 10.14 18.35 11.38
CA SER A 242 10.83 19.21 12.34
C SER A 242 10.81 18.53 13.72
N PRO A 243 11.52 19.04 14.73
CA PRO A 243 11.45 18.50 16.08
C PRO A 243 10.03 18.48 16.69
N GLU A 244 9.13 19.30 16.17
CA GLU A 244 7.80 19.56 16.75
C GLU A 244 6.67 18.94 15.91
N LYS A 245 6.82 18.83 14.59
CA LYS A 245 5.76 18.46 13.66
C LYS A 245 6.28 17.58 12.52
N VAL A 246 5.40 16.70 12.04
CA VAL A 246 5.62 15.90 10.83
C VAL A 246 4.41 16.04 9.92
N GLU A 247 4.64 16.34 8.65
CA GLU A 247 3.61 16.44 7.62
C GLU A 247 3.96 15.55 6.43
N ILE A 248 2.99 14.75 5.99
CA ILE A 248 3.13 13.94 4.77
C ILE A 248 3.14 14.88 3.56
N LEU A 249 4.12 14.71 2.67
CA LEU A 249 4.18 15.47 1.43
C LEU A 249 3.01 15.09 0.53
N ALA A 250 2.34 16.10 -0.02
CA ALA A 250 1.20 15.97 -0.92
C ALA A 250 1.68 16.01 -2.38
N PRO A 251 1.35 14.98 -3.19
CA PRO A 251 1.52 15.04 -4.64
C PRO A 251 0.62 16.12 -5.28
N PRO A 252 0.94 16.61 -6.49
CA PRO A 252 0.06 17.50 -7.22
C PRO A 252 -1.25 16.81 -7.64
N ASN A 253 -2.30 17.60 -7.86
CA ASN A 253 -3.61 17.08 -8.29
C ASN A 253 -3.50 16.32 -9.62
N GLY A 254 -4.25 15.22 -9.74
CA GLY A 254 -4.24 14.36 -10.92
C GLY A 254 -3.08 13.35 -10.96
N SER A 255 -2.21 13.32 -9.94
CA SER A 255 -1.19 12.27 -9.80
C SER A 255 -1.85 10.90 -9.68
N VAL A 256 -1.23 9.88 -10.26
CA VAL A 256 -1.70 8.49 -10.20
C VAL A 256 -0.64 7.59 -9.55
N PRO A 257 -1.03 6.49 -8.89
CA PRO A 257 -0.07 5.51 -8.39
C PRO A 257 0.93 5.07 -9.47
N GLY A 258 2.21 5.12 -9.13
CA GLY A 258 3.32 4.75 -10.03
C GLY A 258 3.93 5.91 -10.80
N ASP A 259 3.34 7.11 -10.79
CA ASP A 259 3.98 8.30 -11.32
C ASP A 259 5.35 8.50 -10.64
N ARG A 260 6.39 8.79 -11.43
CA ARG A 260 7.74 9.02 -10.92
C ARG A 260 7.95 10.49 -10.62
N ILE A 261 8.61 10.77 -9.50
CA ILE A 261 9.16 12.09 -9.23
C ILE A 261 10.47 12.22 -9.99
N THR A 262 10.60 13.28 -10.79
CA THR A 262 11.83 13.55 -11.55
C THR A 262 12.36 14.94 -11.26
N PHE A 263 13.66 15.11 -11.46
CA PHE A 263 14.37 16.36 -11.25
C PHE A 263 15.10 16.73 -12.54
N ASP A 264 14.66 17.77 -13.23
CA ASP A 264 15.26 18.17 -14.52
C ASP A 264 16.76 18.52 -14.38
N ALA A 265 17.14 19.06 -13.21
CA ALA A 265 18.54 19.38 -12.89
C ALA A 265 19.42 18.14 -12.62
N PHE A 266 18.82 16.97 -12.35
CA PHE A 266 19.53 15.74 -11.97
C PHE A 266 19.01 14.56 -12.80
N PRO A 267 19.39 14.48 -14.09
CA PRO A 267 18.98 13.39 -14.95
C PRO A 267 19.67 12.08 -14.55
N GLY A 268 18.90 11.01 -14.38
CA GLY A 268 19.44 9.67 -14.13
C GLY A 268 18.35 8.65 -13.87
N GLU A 269 18.72 7.38 -13.98
CA GLU A 269 17.85 6.26 -13.59
C GLU A 269 18.17 5.82 -12.16
N PRO A 270 17.12 5.51 -11.35
CA PRO A 270 17.28 5.07 -9.98
C PRO A 270 17.94 3.69 -9.90
N ASP A 271 18.63 3.47 -8.79
CA ASP A 271 19.21 2.16 -8.50
C ASP A 271 18.11 1.15 -8.18
N LYS A 272 18.29 -0.11 -8.58
CA LYS A 272 17.30 -1.18 -8.32
C LYS A 272 17.06 -1.41 -6.83
N GLU A 273 18.12 -1.37 -6.03
CA GLU A 273 18.08 -1.41 -4.57
C GLU A 273 19.27 -0.58 -4.04
N LEU A 274 19.02 0.33 -3.12
CA LEU A 274 20.03 1.15 -2.48
C LEU A 274 20.89 0.29 -1.56
N ASN A 275 22.21 0.34 -1.74
CA ASN A 275 23.14 -0.40 -0.89
C ASN A 275 23.33 0.32 0.47
N PRO A 276 22.92 -0.29 1.60
CA PRO A 276 23.04 0.34 2.92
C PRO A 276 24.49 0.68 3.32
N LYS A 277 25.48 -0.04 2.76
CA LYS A 277 26.90 0.22 3.02
C LYS A 277 27.40 1.52 2.39
N LYS A 278 26.78 1.94 1.28
CA LYS A 278 27.13 3.18 0.58
C LYS A 278 26.50 4.41 1.25
N LYS A 279 25.51 4.22 2.15
CA LYS A 279 24.79 5.29 2.86
C LYS A 279 24.31 6.42 1.93
N ILE A 280 23.73 6.03 0.79
CA ILE A 280 23.33 6.95 -0.29
C ILE A 280 22.24 7.90 0.22
N TRP A 281 21.23 7.34 0.89
CA TRP A 281 20.14 8.12 1.48
C TRP A 281 20.68 9.17 2.47
N GLU A 282 21.59 8.79 3.36
CA GLU A 282 22.15 9.69 4.38
C GLU A 282 23.03 10.80 3.80
N GLN A 283 23.56 10.62 2.59
CA GLN A 283 24.28 11.67 1.86
C GLN A 283 23.33 12.63 1.14
N ILE A 284 22.16 12.16 0.69
CA ILE A 284 21.17 12.95 -0.05
C ILE A 284 20.21 13.68 0.89
N GLN A 285 19.83 13.06 2.01
CA GLN A 285 18.83 13.56 2.96
C GLN A 285 19.09 14.98 3.48
N PRO A 286 20.34 15.41 3.78
CA PRO A 286 20.59 16.79 4.23
C PRO A 286 20.25 17.86 3.19
N ASP A 287 20.28 17.50 1.91
CA ASP A 287 19.95 18.39 0.79
C ASP A 287 18.46 18.34 0.41
N LEU A 288 17.66 17.53 1.11
CA LEU A 288 16.20 17.42 0.93
C LEU A 288 15.46 18.30 1.95
N TYR A 289 14.82 19.34 1.47
CA TYR A 289 14.07 20.28 2.31
C TYR A 289 12.91 20.94 1.54
N THR A 290 11.92 21.42 2.28
CA THR A 290 10.86 22.27 1.72
C THR A 290 11.32 23.72 1.61
N ASN A 291 10.96 24.43 0.55
CA ASN A 291 11.29 25.85 0.39
C ASN A 291 10.28 26.76 1.14
N ASP A 292 10.39 28.08 0.97
CA ASP A 292 9.50 29.09 1.56
C ASP A 292 8.01 28.90 1.18
N GLU A 293 7.75 28.32 0.01
CA GLU A 293 6.41 28.02 -0.50
C GLU A 293 5.89 26.64 -0.08
N CYS A 294 6.58 25.98 0.86
CA CYS A 294 6.31 24.60 1.29
C CYS A 294 6.51 23.54 0.20
N VAL A 295 7.11 23.87 -0.94
CA VAL A 295 7.40 22.92 -2.03
C VAL A 295 8.59 22.05 -1.64
N ALA A 296 8.48 20.73 -1.80
CA ALA A 296 9.57 19.81 -1.54
C ALA A 296 10.66 19.96 -2.61
N THR A 297 11.92 20.08 -2.18
CA THR A 297 13.06 20.31 -3.08
C THR A 297 14.28 19.45 -2.72
N TYR A 298 15.13 19.20 -3.72
CA TYR A 298 16.48 18.69 -3.56
C TYR A 298 17.46 19.74 -4.09
N LYS A 299 18.32 20.31 -3.23
CA LYS A 299 19.22 21.43 -3.60
C LYS A 299 18.49 22.58 -4.33
N GLY A 300 17.26 22.86 -3.92
CA GLY A 300 16.38 23.86 -4.54
C GLY A 300 15.65 23.41 -5.82
N ALA A 301 15.95 22.24 -6.39
CA ALA A 301 15.19 21.67 -7.50
C ALA A 301 13.89 21.02 -6.98
N PRO A 302 12.70 21.41 -7.49
CA PRO A 302 11.43 20.93 -6.96
C PRO A 302 11.16 19.46 -7.28
N PHE A 303 10.43 18.79 -6.39
CA PHE A 303 9.87 17.46 -6.63
C PHE A 303 8.73 17.60 -7.63
N GLU A 304 8.98 17.24 -8.89
CA GLU A 304 7.99 17.38 -9.96
C GLU A 304 7.45 16.03 -10.42
N VAL A 305 6.13 15.98 -10.60
CA VAL A 305 5.45 14.95 -11.39
C VAL A 305 5.22 15.52 -12.79
N LYS A 306 5.87 14.92 -13.80
CA LYS A 306 5.85 15.42 -15.18
C LYS A 306 4.44 15.71 -15.68
N GLY A 307 4.18 16.97 -16.04
CA GLY A 307 2.91 17.42 -16.60
C GLY A 307 1.77 17.60 -15.60
N LYS A 308 2.02 17.45 -14.29
CA LYS A 308 1.00 17.58 -13.22
C LYS A 308 1.34 18.64 -12.18
N GLY A 309 2.63 18.85 -11.92
CA GLY A 309 3.13 19.92 -11.05
C GLY A 309 4.03 19.43 -9.94
N VAL A 310 4.12 20.22 -8.86
CA VAL A 310 5.09 20.01 -7.78
C VAL A 310 4.48 19.45 -6.50
N CYS A 311 5.25 18.65 -5.78
CA CYS A 311 4.89 18.11 -4.47
C CYS A 311 5.17 19.14 -3.35
N ARG A 312 4.28 19.20 -2.35
CA ARG A 312 4.38 20.20 -1.27
C ARG A 312 3.97 19.65 0.09
N ALA A 313 4.53 20.22 1.15
CA ALA A 313 3.97 20.12 2.50
C ALA A 313 2.74 21.04 2.63
N GLN A 314 1.99 20.88 3.71
CA GLN A 314 0.75 21.64 3.92
C GLN A 314 1.05 23.02 4.51
N THR A 315 1.90 23.05 5.54
CA THR A 315 2.28 24.28 6.25
C THR A 315 3.78 24.37 6.56
N MET A 316 4.53 23.28 6.40
CA MET A 316 5.95 23.22 6.76
C MET A 316 6.86 23.76 5.65
N ALA A 317 7.23 25.04 5.76
CA ALA A 317 8.30 25.67 4.97
C ALA A 317 9.68 25.43 5.63
N ASN A 318 10.75 25.47 4.83
CA ASN A 318 12.15 25.37 5.30
C ASN A 318 12.43 24.20 6.23
N SER A 319 11.73 23.09 6.01
CA SER A 319 11.77 21.91 6.88
C SER A 319 12.49 20.75 6.19
N GLY A 320 13.26 19.99 6.95
CA GLY A 320 13.98 18.83 6.42
C GLY A 320 13.03 17.70 6.05
N ILE A 321 13.29 17.03 4.93
CA ILE A 321 12.49 15.90 4.47
C ILE A 321 13.13 14.60 4.95
N LYS A 322 12.30 13.68 5.46
CA LYS A 322 12.71 12.36 5.96
C LYS A 322 11.76 11.27 5.48
#